data_AF-A0A7Y6UBV9-F1
#
_entry.id   AF-A0A7Y6UBV9-F1
#
_cell.length_a   1.000
_cell.length_b   1.000
_cell.length_c   1.000
_cell.angle_alpha   90.00
_cell.angle_beta   90.00
_cell.angle_gamma   90.00
#
_symmetry.space_group_name_H-M   'P 1'
#
loop_
_entity.id
_entity.type
_entity.pdbx_description
1 polymer ?
#
loop_
_entity_poly.entity_id
_entity_poly.type
_entity_poly.pdbx_seq_one_letter_code
_entity_poly.pdbx_strand_id
1 'polypeptide(L)'
;KDLHQYKKQGYRIALLSGSRTRAERLAKDLQEEGLAAFYGQDYDREICPGEIMVVYGHAKKGFEYPLIKFAVMTESDIFGQEQKKKKKKNYSGSRIQDFAELSIGDFVVHEKHGLGIYRGIEKVEVDRIVKDYIKIEYRGGSNLYIPATQLDCL
;
A
#
# COMPACT_ATOMS: atom_id res chain seq x y z
N LYS A 1 -10.61 19.33 -11.21
CA LYS A 1 -10.60 20.73 -11.66
C LYS A 1 -11.69 21.55 -10.95
N ASP A 2 -12.33 21.07 -9.88
CA ASP A 2 -13.74 21.47 -9.68
C ASP A 2 -14.14 21.94 -8.27
N LEU A 3 -13.31 21.84 -7.22
CA LEU A 3 -13.71 22.28 -5.86
C LEU A 3 -14.11 23.77 -5.82
N HIS A 4 -13.40 24.62 -6.55
CA HIS A 4 -13.71 26.04 -6.70
C HIS A 4 -15.04 26.29 -7.44
N GLN A 5 -15.39 25.43 -8.39
CA GLN A 5 -16.64 25.52 -9.14
C GLN A 5 -17.82 25.09 -8.28
N TYR A 6 -17.68 23.99 -7.52
CA TYR A 6 -18.68 23.54 -6.56
C TYR A 6 -18.92 24.59 -5.45
N LYS A 7 -17.86 25.24 -4.95
CA LYS A 7 -17.99 26.37 -4.02
C LYS A 7 -18.79 27.52 -4.63
N LYS A 8 -18.48 27.93 -5.87
CA LYS A 8 -19.23 28.99 -6.58
C LYS A 8 -20.71 28.63 -6.83
N GLN A 9 -21.01 27.35 -7.00
CA GLN A 9 -22.38 26.85 -7.19
C GLN A 9 -23.16 26.69 -5.87
N GLY A 10 -22.49 26.89 -4.73
CA GLY A 10 -23.06 26.77 -3.38
C GLY A 10 -23.22 25.32 -2.92
N TYR A 11 -22.39 24.41 -3.41
CA TYR A 11 -22.43 23.02 -2.97
C TYR A 11 -21.84 22.86 -1.58
N ARG A 12 -22.43 21.91 -0.84
CA ARG A 12 -21.91 21.36 0.42
C ARG A 12 -21.06 20.16 0.06
N ILE A 13 -19.78 20.15 0.44
CA ILE A 13 -18.84 19.11 0.02
C ILE A 13 -18.37 18.32 1.24
N ALA A 14 -18.53 17.00 1.20
CA ALA A 14 -17.90 16.09 2.14
C ALA A 14 -16.72 15.37 1.47
N LEU A 15 -15.53 15.55 2.03
CA LEU A 15 -14.28 15.05 1.51
C LEU A 15 -13.78 13.87 2.35
N LEU A 16 -13.68 12.70 1.74
CA LEU A 16 -13.24 11.47 2.41
C LEU A 16 -11.74 11.26 2.22
N SER A 17 -11.01 11.17 3.34
CA SER A 17 -9.59 10.86 3.39
C SER A 17 -9.31 9.54 4.10
N GLY A 18 -8.37 8.75 3.56
CA GLY A 18 -8.06 7.41 4.05
C GLY A 18 -7.31 7.35 5.39
N SER A 19 -6.89 8.49 5.94
CA SER A 19 -6.23 8.59 7.25
C SER A 19 -6.66 9.86 7.98
N ARG A 20 -6.82 9.78 9.31
CA ARG A 20 -7.14 10.95 10.15
C ARG A 20 -6.10 12.06 10.05
N THR A 21 -4.81 11.71 10.06
CA THR A 21 -3.71 12.69 9.94
C THR A 21 -3.68 13.35 8.56
N ARG A 22 -4.08 12.62 7.52
CA ARG A 22 -4.14 13.15 6.15
C ARG A 22 -5.36 14.04 5.97
N ALA A 23 -6.51 13.65 6.53
CA ALA A 23 -7.72 14.45 6.57
C ALA A 23 -7.47 15.84 7.20
N GLU A 24 -6.78 15.86 8.35
CA GLU A 24 -6.48 17.12 9.04
C GLU A 24 -5.53 18.02 8.23
N ARG A 25 -4.49 17.45 7.61
CA ARG A 25 -3.57 18.19 6.74
C ARG A 25 -4.30 18.75 5.52
N LEU A 26 -5.10 17.91 4.86
CA LEU A 26 -5.85 18.29 3.68
C LEU A 26 -6.85 19.41 3.97
N ALA A 27 -7.48 19.43 5.15
CA ALA A 27 -8.32 20.53 5.58
C ALA A 27 -7.53 21.84 5.72
N LYS A 28 -6.32 21.81 6.28
CA LYS A 28 -5.44 22.98 6.41
C LYS A 28 -4.98 23.49 5.04
N ASP A 29 -4.55 22.60 4.17
CA ASP A 29 -4.11 22.95 2.81
C ASP A 29 -5.26 23.64 2.03
N LEU A 30 -6.49 23.14 2.15
CA LEU A 30 -7.66 23.77 1.53
C LEU A 30 -8.00 25.14 2.13
N GLN A 31 -7.77 25.34 3.44
CA GLN A 31 -7.93 26.65 4.08
C GLN A 31 -6.91 27.67 3.57
N GLU A 32 -5.65 27.26 3.37
CA GLU A 32 -4.58 28.11 2.83
C GLU A 32 -4.87 28.56 1.39
N GLU A 33 -5.51 27.70 0.59
CA GLU A 33 -6.01 28.01 -0.76
C GLU A 33 -7.28 28.90 -0.76
N GLY A 34 -7.77 29.34 0.41
CA GLY A 34 -8.94 30.21 0.52
C GLY A 34 -10.29 29.49 0.39
N LEU A 35 -10.32 28.16 0.53
CA LEU A 35 -11.55 27.38 0.61
C LEU A 35 -12.01 27.30 2.08
N ALA A 36 -13.32 27.40 2.31
CA ALA A 36 -13.89 27.25 3.65
C ALA A 36 -13.93 25.75 3.98
N ALA A 37 -12.79 25.20 4.39
CA ALA A 37 -12.65 23.79 4.72
C ALA A 37 -12.43 23.58 6.22
N PHE A 38 -12.93 22.48 6.79
CA PHE A 38 -12.63 22.11 8.17
C PHE A 38 -12.57 20.58 8.33
N TYR A 39 -11.79 20.10 9.29
CA TYR A 39 -11.77 18.69 9.65
C TYR A 39 -12.90 18.38 10.64
N GLY A 40 -13.80 17.46 10.26
CA GLY A 40 -14.89 16.97 11.11
C GLY A 40 -14.61 15.57 11.62
N GLN A 41 -14.72 15.36 12.94
CA GLN A 41 -14.64 14.03 13.53
C GLN A 41 -16.01 13.33 13.53
N ASP A 42 -17.08 14.12 13.67
CA ASP A 42 -18.45 13.64 13.75
C ASP A 42 -19.18 13.88 12.43
N TYR A 43 -19.85 12.86 11.91
CA TYR A 43 -20.61 12.94 10.66
C TYR A 43 -21.90 13.77 10.78
N ASP A 44 -22.37 14.02 12.00
CA ASP A 44 -23.65 14.71 12.27
C ASP A 44 -23.55 16.24 12.16
N ARG A 45 -22.35 16.79 11.95
CA ARG A 45 -22.19 18.23 11.77
C ARG A 45 -22.75 18.66 10.41
N GLU A 46 -23.69 19.60 10.43
CA GLU A 46 -24.22 20.20 9.22
C GLU A 46 -23.14 20.99 8.46
N ILE A 47 -23.08 20.77 7.15
CA ILE A 47 -22.18 21.47 6.23
C ILE A 47 -22.93 22.67 5.65
N CYS A 48 -22.37 23.87 5.81
CA CYS A 48 -22.97 25.06 5.22
C CYS A 48 -22.75 25.11 3.70
N PRO A 49 -23.63 25.79 2.92
CA PRO A 49 -23.42 25.97 1.49
C PRO A 49 -22.07 26.65 1.20
N GLY A 50 -21.25 26.05 0.33
CA GLY A 50 -19.91 26.55 -0.01
C GLY A 50 -18.81 26.14 0.97
N GLU A 51 -19.14 25.33 1.98
CA GLU A 51 -18.22 24.76 2.95
C GLU A 51 -17.80 23.34 2.54
N ILE A 52 -16.58 22.98 2.92
CA ILE A 52 -15.96 21.68 2.66
C ILE A 52 -15.64 21.02 3.99
N MET A 53 -16.31 19.92 4.30
CA MET A 53 -16.01 19.11 5.47
C MET A 53 -15.06 17.99 5.06
N VAL A 54 -13.87 17.95 5.65
CA VAL A 54 -12.94 16.83 5.47
C VAL A 54 -13.12 15.85 6.63
N VAL A 55 -13.36 14.58 6.31
CA VAL A 55 -13.58 13.53 7.30
C VAL A 55 -12.74 12.30 6.99
N TYR A 56 -12.44 11.53 8.03
CA TYR A 56 -11.81 10.23 7.87
C TYR A 56 -12.84 9.21 7.40
N GLY A 57 -12.61 8.59 6.25
CA GLY A 57 -13.51 7.57 5.72
C GLY A 57 -12.97 6.94 4.44
N HIS A 58 -13.56 5.79 4.07
CA HIS A 58 -13.17 5.05 2.87
C HIS A 58 -14.38 4.91 1.95
N ALA A 59 -14.28 5.44 0.74
CA ALA A 59 -15.22 5.16 -0.34
C ALA A 59 -14.45 4.88 -1.63
N LYS A 60 -15.03 4.06 -2.51
CA LYS A 60 -14.41 3.69 -3.78
C LYS A 60 -14.49 4.80 -4.83
N LYS A 61 -15.57 5.58 -4.78
CA LYS A 61 -15.89 6.71 -5.67
C LYS A 61 -16.77 7.68 -4.90
N GLY A 62 -16.64 8.95 -5.22
CA GLY A 62 -17.56 10.01 -4.83
C GLY A 62 -18.91 9.90 -5.55
N PHE A 63 -19.87 10.68 -5.08
CA PHE A 63 -21.20 10.83 -5.68
C PHE A 63 -21.74 12.23 -5.39
N GLU A 64 -22.70 12.67 -6.21
CA GLU A 64 -23.33 13.99 -6.09
C GLU A 64 -24.85 13.88 -6.01
N TYR A 65 -25.46 14.80 -5.28
CA TYR A 65 -26.89 15.03 -5.21
C TYR A 65 -27.19 16.48 -5.64
N PRO A 66 -27.40 16.72 -6.95
CA PRO A 66 -27.64 18.06 -7.48
C PRO A 66 -28.87 18.75 -6.88
N LEU A 67 -29.92 17.98 -6.54
CA LEU A 67 -31.17 18.50 -5.97
C LEU A 67 -30.97 19.23 -4.64
N ILE A 68 -30.06 18.75 -3.80
CA ILE A 68 -29.73 19.33 -2.48
C ILE A 68 -28.38 20.05 -2.48
N LYS A 69 -27.75 20.19 -3.65
CA LYS A 69 -26.40 20.74 -3.84
C LYS A 69 -25.38 20.12 -2.87
N PHE A 70 -25.38 18.79 -2.77
CA PHE A 70 -24.46 18.05 -1.90
C PHE A 70 -23.54 17.16 -2.73
N ALA A 71 -22.26 17.13 -2.42
CA ALA A 71 -21.30 16.27 -3.10
C ALA A 71 -20.40 15.56 -2.10
N VAL A 72 -20.21 14.26 -2.28
CA VAL A 72 -19.22 13.46 -1.57
C VAL A 72 -18.09 13.17 -2.53
N MET A 73 -16.87 13.50 -2.15
CA MET A 73 -15.67 13.28 -2.95
C MET A 73 -14.63 12.50 -2.15
N THR A 74 -13.87 11.66 -2.85
CA THR A 74 -12.74 10.95 -2.25
C THR A 74 -11.43 11.58 -2.72
N GLU A 75 -10.34 11.32 -1.97
CA GLU A 75 -8.99 11.68 -2.42
C GLU A 75 -8.68 11.12 -3.83
N SER A 76 -9.18 9.93 -4.16
CA SER A 76 -8.97 9.32 -5.48
C SER A 76 -9.71 10.05 -6.60
N ASP A 77 -10.83 10.72 -6.32
CA ASP A 77 -11.55 11.52 -7.30
C ASP A 77 -10.84 12.85 -7.59
N ILE A 78 -10.10 13.38 -6.61
CA ILE A 78 -9.39 14.67 -6.72
C ILE A 78 -7.97 14.49 -7.24
N PHE A 79 -7.22 13.56 -6.67
CA PHE A 79 -5.80 13.36 -6.94
C PHE A 79 -5.53 12.21 -7.93
N GLY A 80 -6.57 11.52 -8.40
CA GLY A 80 -6.44 10.33 -9.25
C GLY A 80 -6.22 9.04 -8.46
N GLN A 81 -6.27 7.88 -9.14
CA GLN A 81 -6.17 6.57 -8.49
C GLN A 81 -4.90 6.46 -7.65
N GLU A 82 -5.10 6.34 -6.33
CA GLU A 82 -4.02 5.96 -5.44
C GLU A 82 -3.61 4.52 -5.77
N GLN A 83 -2.34 4.31 -6.14
CA GLN A 83 -1.82 2.96 -6.32
C GLN A 83 -2.03 2.20 -5.01
N LYS A 84 -2.97 1.24 -5.02
CA LYS A 84 -3.16 0.34 -3.88
C LYS A 84 -1.81 -0.29 -3.57
N LYS A 85 -1.19 0.10 -2.45
CA LYS A 85 -0.04 -0.62 -1.91
C LYS A 85 -0.52 -2.05 -1.71
N LYS A 86 -0.02 -2.98 -2.53
CA LYS A 86 -0.31 -4.41 -2.37
C LYS A 86 0.06 -4.74 -0.93
N LYS A 87 -0.92 -5.17 -0.13
CA LYS A 87 -0.64 -5.73 1.19
C LYS A 87 0.36 -6.86 0.95
N LYS A 88 1.59 -6.72 1.47
CA LYS A 88 2.52 -7.84 1.51
C LYS A 88 1.79 -8.95 2.25
N LYS A 89 1.63 -10.11 1.62
CA LYS A 89 1.09 -11.28 2.30
C LYS A 89 2.12 -11.62 3.37
N ASN A 90 1.77 -11.48 4.64
CA ASN A 90 2.59 -11.99 5.71
C ASN A 90 2.51 -13.52 5.60
N TYR A 91 3.59 -14.13 5.12
CA TYR A 91 3.70 -15.59 5.09
C TYR A 91 3.89 -16.07 6.53
N SER A 92 3.06 -17.01 6.99
CA SER A 92 3.07 -17.54 8.35
C SER A 92 4.09 -18.68 8.54
N GLY A 93 5.23 -18.59 7.85
CA GLY A 93 6.36 -19.51 8.01
C GLY A 93 7.42 -18.88 8.91
N SER A 94 8.12 -19.69 9.70
CA SER A 94 9.36 -19.26 10.36
C SER A 94 10.35 -18.85 9.28
N ARG A 95 10.69 -17.56 9.22
CA ARG A 95 11.74 -17.05 8.34
C ARG A 95 13.05 -17.73 8.75
N ILE A 96 13.73 -18.34 7.79
CA ILE A 96 15.02 -18.99 8.05
C ILE A 96 16.01 -17.87 8.38
N GLN A 97 16.37 -17.74 9.65
CA GLN A 97 17.28 -16.70 10.14
C GLN A 97 18.75 -17.16 10.11
N ASP A 98 18.99 -18.48 10.16
CA ASP A 98 20.32 -19.07 10.14
C ASP A 98 20.34 -20.34 9.28
N PHE A 99 21.42 -20.51 8.51
CA PHE A 99 21.70 -21.71 7.72
C PHE A 99 21.95 -22.94 8.57
N ALA A 100 22.38 -22.76 9.83
CA ALA A 100 22.69 -23.83 10.76
C ALA A 100 21.46 -24.71 11.08
N GLU A 101 20.25 -24.19 10.83
CA GLU A 101 19.00 -24.90 11.07
C GLU A 101 18.54 -25.75 9.88
N LEU A 102 19.12 -25.57 8.70
CA LEU A 102 18.72 -26.28 7.48
C LEU A 102 19.56 -27.55 7.25
N SER A 103 18.88 -28.67 7.16
CA SER A 103 19.43 -29.96 6.76
C SER A 103 19.16 -30.25 5.28
N ILE A 104 20.10 -30.92 4.62
CA ILE A 104 19.92 -31.34 3.21
C ILE A 104 18.66 -32.22 3.13
N GLY A 105 17.72 -31.83 2.28
CA GLY A 105 16.41 -32.49 2.14
C GLY A 105 15.25 -31.68 2.74
N ASP A 106 15.52 -30.60 3.49
CA ASP A 106 14.47 -29.75 4.04
C ASP A 106 13.70 -28.99 2.96
N PHE A 107 12.41 -28.78 3.22
CA PHE A 107 11.52 -28.03 2.35
C PHE A 107 11.64 -26.53 2.59
N VAL A 108 11.91 -25.77 1.54
CA VAL A 108 12.10 -24.32 1.59
C VAL A 108 11.16 -23.64 0.60
N VAL A 109 10.61 -22.47 0.96
CA VAL A 109 9.68 -21.72 0.10
C VAL A 109 10.29 -20.39 -0.29
N HIS A 110 10.62 -20.22 -1.56
CA HIS A 110 11.10 -18.94 -2.08
C HIS A 110 9.95 -18.06 -2.56
N GLU A 111 9.94 -16.76 -2.23
CA GLU A 111 8.82 -15.85 -2.54
C GLU A 111 8.41 -15.80 -4.02
N LYS A 112 9.37 -15.96 -4.94
CA LYS A 112 9.11 -15.92 -6.40
C LYS A 112 8.96 -17.30 -7.05
N HIS A 113 9.55 -18.34 -6.47
CA HIS A 113 9.72 -19.64 -7.12
C HIS A 113 8.90 -20.76 -6.46
N GLY A 114 8.41 -20.55 -5.24
CA GLY A 114 7.56 -21.50 -4.53
C GLY A 114 8.36 -22.52 -3.73
N LEU A 115 7.78 -23.72 -3.53
CA LEU A 115 8.34 -24.80 -2.72
C LEU A 115 9.46 -25.55 -3.46
N GLY A 116 10.62 -25.67 -2.82
CA GLY A 116 11.77 -26.45 -3.27
C GLY A 116 12.41 -27.24 -2.13
N ILE A 117 13.42 -28.04 -2.47
CA ILE A 117 14.17 -28.88 -1.54
C ILE A 117 15.59 -28.33 -1.42
N TYR A 118 16.04 -28.04 -0.20
CA TYR A 118 17.40 -27.60 0.06
C TYR A 118 18.41 -28.73 -0.20
N ARG A 119 19.42 -28.45 -1.02
CA ARG A 119 20.47 -29.40 -1.43
C ARG A 119 21.85 -29.08 -0.87
N GLY A 120 21.97 -28.09 0.01
CA GLY A 120 23.24 -27.71 0.64
C GLY A 120 23.81 -26.40 0.10
N ILE A 121 24.99 -26.04 0.61
CA ILE A 121 25.79 -24.91 0.14
C ILE A 121 26.84 -25.43 -0.84
N GLU A 122 26.94 -24.78 -1.99
CA GLU A 122 27.91 -25.05 -3.05
C GLU A 122 28.81 -23.81 -3.23
N LYS A 123 30.13 -24.03 -3.29
CA LYS A 123 31.10 -22.97 -3.58
C LYS A 123 31.19 -22.77 -5.07
N VAL A 124 30.80 -21.59 -5.53
CA VAL A 124 30.86 -21.23 -6.95
C VAL A 124 31.86 -20.10 -7.12
N GLU A 125 32.83 -20.30 -8.02
CA GLU A 125 33.77 -19.27 -8.42
C GLU A 125 33.13 -18.38 -9.50
N VAL A 126 32.95 -17.10 -9.19
CA VAL A 126 32.46 -16.10 -10.12
C VAL A 126 33.45 -14.94 -10.14
N ASP A 127 33.96 -14.59 -11.31
CA ASP A 127 34.94 -13.50 -11.50
C ASP A 127 36.19 -13.62 -10.60
N ARG A 128 36.73 -14.84 -10.47
CA ARG A 128 37.90 -15.18 -9.61
C ARG A 128 37.67 -14.99 -8.11
N ILE A 129 36.42 -14.83 -7.68
CA ILE A 129 36.02 -14.75 -6.28
C ILE A 129 35.15 -15.96 -5.97
N VAL A 130 35.61 -16.80 -5.04
CA VAL A 130 34.84 -17.94 -4.54
C VAL A 130 33.75 -17.41 -3.60
N LYS A 131 32.48 -17.71 -3.92
CA LYS A 131 31.32 -17.33 -3.10
C LYS A 131 30.49 -18.56 -2.77
N ASP A 132 29.87 -18.54 -1.59
CA ASP A 132 28.96 -19.59 -1.14
C ASP A 132 27.54 -19.33 -1.68
N TYR A 133 26.97 -20.34 -2.32
CA TYR A 133 25.60 -20.33 -2.84
C TYR A 133 24.78 -21.47 -2.24
N ILE A 134 23.53 -21.19 -1.91
CA ILE A 134 22.51 -22.15 -1.49
C ILE A 134 21.94 -22.79 -2.74
N LYS A 135 21.92 -24.12 -2.81
CA LYS A 135 21.29 -24.87 -3.89
C LYS A 135 19.90 -25.33 -3.46
N ILE A 136 18.88 -24.97 -4.24
CA ILE A 136 17.50 -25.42 -4.04
C ILE A 136 17.02 -26.12 -5.30
N GLU A 137 16.55 -27.35 -5.16
CA GLU A 137 15.98 -28.14 -6.25
C GLU A 137 14.46 -28.00 -6.27
N TYR A 138 13.91 -27.73 -7.45
CA TYR A 138 12.48 -27.64 -7.70
C TYR A 138 11.99 -28.83 -8.54
N ARG A 139 10.66 -28.97 -8.60
CA ARG A 139 10.02 -30.03 -9.37
C ARG A 139 10.48 -30.00 -10.84
N GLY A 140 10.91 -31.15 -11.35
CA GLY A 140 11.42 -31.29 -12.71
C GLY A 140 12.94 -31.15 -12.84
N GLY A 141 13.68 -31.16 -11.73
CA GLY A 141 15.15 -31.18 -11.72
C GLY A 141 15.80 -29.82 -11.97
N SER A 142 15.03 -28.73 -11.91
CA SER A 142 15.56 -27.37 -12.00
C SER A 142 16.20 -26.96 -10.68
N ASN A 143 17.39 -26.35 -10.75
CA ASN A 143 18.12 -25.88 -9.59
C ASN A 143 18.17 -24.35 -9.57
N LEU A 144 17.93 -23.77 -8.39
CA LEU A 144 18.12 -22.36 -8.11
C LEU A 144 19.33 -22.19 -7.19
N TYR A 145 20.21 -21.26 -7.55
CA TYR A 145 21.38 -20.88 -6.77
C TYR A 145 21.17 -19.48 -6.20
N ILE A 146 21.14 -19.38 -4.87
CA ILE A 146 20.95 -18.10 -4.17
C ILE A 146 22.23 -17.79 -3.40
N PRO A 147 22.83 -16.59 -3.51
CA PRO A 147 23.98 -16.21 -2.71
C PRO A 147 23.65 -16.34 -1.21
N ALA A 148 24.56 -16.91 -0.42
CA ALA A 148 24.35 -17.05 1.03
C ALA A 148 24.13 -15.69 1.74
N THR A 149 24.55 -14.59 1.12
CA THR A 149 24.32 -13.22 1.61
C THR A 149 22.90 -12.68 1.38
N GLN A 150 22.04 -13.37 0.60
CA GLN A 150 20.68 -12.94 0.24
C GLN A 150 19.58 -13.78 0.90
N LEU A 151 19.79 -14.19 2.15
CA LEU A 151 18.84 -14.98 2.95
C LEU A 151 17.44 -14.37 3.07
N ASP A 152 17.34 -13.05 2.95
CA ASP A 152 16.08 -12.33 3.13
C ASP A 152 14.96 -12.75 2.16
N CYS A 153 15.30 -13.46 1.07
CA CYS A 153 14.40 -13.88 0.01
C CYS A 153 13.80 -15.30 0.21
N LEU A 154 14.20 -16.01 1.28
CA LEU A 154 13.74 -17.36 1.65
C LEU A 154 12.82 -17.35 2.87
#